data_AF-B4R848-F1
#
_entry.id   AF-B4R848-F1
#
_cell.length_a   1.000
_cell.length_b   1.000
_cell.length_c   1.000
_cell.angle_alpha   90.00
_cell.angle_beta   90.00
_cell.angle_gamma   90.00
#
_symmetry.space_group_name_H-M   'P 1'
#
loop_
_entity.id
_entity.type
_entity.pdbx_description
1 polymer ?
#
loop_
_entity_poly.entity_id
_entity_poly.type
_entity_poly.pdbx_seq_one_letter_code
_entity_poly.pdbx_strand_id
1 'polypeptide(L)'
;MATLVAGPSGIDFDNLLISDLLLGDTIEATSTRFVLKDGAWLEEFTGTFTYANDELSGGTVTGWRETEAGELKFDVQGFSVPVATFVGWAETNDNEGARSGILAGADQITGSAFADRMWGYAGNDTLEGGGGQDFLRGNDGDDSLSGGAEFDDLHGNIGNDTVDGGLGTDWVVGGQGNDLLRGGEDDSYDVVYGNLGNDTCYGGDGADWVRGGQGDDSLSAGGGADWIWGDRGNDTIEGGAGADIFFVFGEAGTDRVLDFNAAEGDVVRVEAGYTYSAAQVGADVVVSVGGGAQVVLVGRTLAALGDGWLVGG
;
A
#
# COMPACT_ATOMS: atom_id res chain seq x y z
N MET A 1 20.30 2.97 -7.01
CA MET A 1 20.72 1.94 -6.05
C MET A 1 21.46 2.61 -4.91
N ALA A 2 20.70 3.42 -4.20
CA ALA A 2 20.92 3.68 -2.79
C ALA A 2 20.42 2.47 -1.98
N THR A 3 20.99 2.28 -0.79
CA THR A 3 20.51 1.31 0.20
C THR A 3 20.25 2.07 1.49
N LEU A 4 19.05 1.94 2.05
CA LEU A 4 18.63 2.55 3.30
C LEU A 4 18.16 1.47 4.28
N VAL A 5 18.56 1.60 5.55
CA VAL A 5 18.16 0.67 6.63
C VAL A 5 17.70 1.50 7.82
N ALA A 6 16.52 1.18 8.35
CA ALA A 6 15.92 1.88 9.48
C ALA A 6 16.73 1.72 10.77
N GLY A 7 16.73 2.78 11.58
CA GLY A 7 17.24 2.75 12.95
C GLY A 7 16.20 2.18 13.94
N PRO A 8 16.52 2.12 15.25
CA PRO A 8 15.65 1.59 16.29
C PRO A 8 14.37 2.42 16.56
N SER A 9 14.05 3.39 15.72
CA SER A 9 12.90 4.29 15.83
C SER A 9 12.11 4.42 14.52
N GLY A 10 12.40 3.58 13.53
CA GLY A 10 11.77 3.58 12.22
C GLY A 10 12.24 4.69 11.25
N ILE A 11 11.55 4.80 10.11
CA ILE A 11 11.73 5.73 9.00
C ILE A 11 10.38 6.45 8.73
N ASP A 12 10.39 7.77 8.48
CA ASP A 12 9.20 8.56 8.13
C ASP A 12 9.52 9.72 7.16
N PHE A 13 8.96 9.66 5.95
CA PHE A 13 9.10 10.68 4.89
C PHE A 13 7.79 11.40 4.52
N ASP A 14 7.37 12.43 5.27
CA ASP A 14 6.44 13.49 4.82
C ASP A 14 6.65 14.74 5.73
N ASN A 15 6.61 16.04 5.35
CA ASN A 15 6.29 16.82 4.14
C ASN A 15 7.11 18.15 4.16
N LEU A 16 7.27 18.87 3.04
CA LEU A 16 8.05 20.12 2.95
C LEU A 16 7.45 21.20 2.00
N LEU A 17 7.08 22.44 2.45
CA LEU A 17 7.03 23.69 1.64
C LEU A 17 7.47 25.02 2.36
N ILE A 18 8.51 25.66 1.80
CA ILE A 18 9.02 27.02 2.11
C ILE A 18 8.26 28.05 1.26
N SER A 19 7.33 28.84 1.81
CA SER A 19 6.84 30.01 1.06
C SER A 19 6.55 31.30 1.83
N ASP A 20 6.71 31.38 3.15
CA ASP A 20 6.20 32.56 3.90
C ASP A 20 7.22 33.37 4.72
N LEU A 21 8.53 33.16 4.57
CA LEU A 21 9.52 34.05 5.21
C LEU A 21 9.96 35.18 4.26
N LEU A 22 9.68 36.44 4.65
CA LEU A 22 10.18 37.63 3.97
C LEU A 22 11.63 37.92 4.38
N LEU A 23 12.45 38.25 3.38
CA LEU A 23 13.88 38.53 3.49
C LEU A 23 14.16 39.69 4.47
N GLY A 24 14.84 39.42 5.60
CA GLY A 24 15.49 40.44 6.43
C GLY A 24 15.02 40.62 7.88
N ASP A 25 14.17 39.76 8.43
CA ASP A 25 13.75 39.86 9.83
C ASP A 25 14.77 39.27 10.82
N THR A 26 14.91 39.93 11.98
CA THR A 26 15.76 39.49 13.10
C THR A 26 14.88 39.13 14.30
N ILE A 27 14.96 37.89 14.79
CA ILE A 27 14.18 37.41 15.95
C ILE A 27 15.10 37.24 17.16
N GLU A 28 14.82 37.96 18.24
CA GLU A 28 15.57 37.91 19.51
C GLU A 28 14.70 37.26 20.60
N ALA A 29 15.06 36.05 21.07
CA ALA A 29 14.38 35.37 22.18
C ALA A 29 15.25 35.42 23.44
N THR A 30 14.76 36.01 24.53
CA THR A 30 15.59 36.35 25.71
C THR A 30 15.29 35.58 27.00
N SER A 31 14.32 34.64 27.07
CA SER A 31 14.27 33.61 28.14
C SER A 31 13.17 32.52 27.98
N THR A 32 13.27 31.51 28.84
CA THR A 32 12.91 30.07 28.81
C THR A 32 11.43 29.66 28.82
N ARG A 33 10.51 30.36 28.14
CA ARG A 33 9.16 29.80 27.99
C ARG A 33 8.40 30.33 26.78
N PHE A 34 8.08 29.44 25.86
CA PHE A 34 7.01 29.67 24.89
C PHE A 34 5.79 28.82 25.28
N VAL A 35 4.63 29.46 25.35
CA VAL A 35 3.31 28.80 25.37
C VAL A 35 2.58 29.32 24.15
N LEU A 36 2.33 28.44 23.18
CA LEU A 36 1.42 28.73 22.08
C LEU A 36 -0.02 28.50 22.56
N LYS A 37 -0.93 29.38 22.15
CA LYS A 37 -2.34 29.34 22.52
C LYS A 37 -3.10 28.23 21.76
N ASP A 38 -2.69 26.96 21.85
CA ASP A 38 -3.60 25.85 21.52
C ASP A 38 -3.24 24.46 22.09
N GLY A 39 -2.48 24.37 23.18
CA GLY A 39 -2.25 23.05 23.80
C GLY A 39 -1.12 23.02 24.81
N ALA A 40 -1.15 22.02 25.70
CA ALA A 40 -0.28 21.95 26.87
C ALA A 40 0.76 20.83 26.75
N TRP A 41 1.94 21.09 26.16
CA TRP A 41 3.17 20.32 26.40
C TRP A 41 4.40 21.23 26.37
N LEU A 42 5.46 20.83 27.08
CA LEU A 42 6.49 21.70 27.65
C LEU A 42 7.87 21.08 27.44
N GLU A 43 8.75 21.72 26.67
CA GLU A 43 10.19 21.39 26.56
C GLU A 43 11.06 22.65 26.32
N GLU A 44 12.34 22.57 26.68
CA GLU A 44 13.23 23.67 27.06
C GLU A 44 14.26 24.02 25.96
N PHE A 45 14.44 25.32 25.62
CA PHE A 45 15.45 25.82 24.68
C PHE A 45 16.28 26.97 25.27
N THR A 46 17.56 27.08 24.91
CA THR A 46 18.37 28.31 25.05
C THR A 46 19.38 28.50 23.91
N GLY A 47 19.45 29.71 23.33
CA GLY A 47 20.44 30.09 22.30
C GLY A 47 20.13 31.42 21.60
N THR A 48 21.07 31.93 20.79
CA THR A 48 20.88 33.10 19.88
C THR A 48 21.46 32.76 18.51
N PHE A 49 20.74 33.07 17.42
CA PHE A 49 21.23 32.94 16.05
C PHE A 49 20.78 34.13 15.20
N THR A 50 21.45 34.36 14.08
CA THR A 50 21.08 35.36 13.07
C THR A 50 20.91 34.67 11.72
N TYR A 51 19.79 34.91 11.06
CA TYR A 51 19.56 34.47 9.68
C TYR A 51 19.85 35.64 8.73
N ALA A 52 20.88 35.52 7.91
CA ALA A 52 21.25 36.54 6.92
C ALA A 52 21.91 35.89 5.70
N ASN A 53 21.59 36.38 4.49
CA ASN A 53 22.11 35.86 3.22
C ASN A 53 21.91 34.33 3.05
N ASP A 54 20.72 33.83 3.39
CA ASP A 54 20.36 32.42 3.34
C ASP A 54 21.20 31.49 4.24
N GLU A 55 21.99 32.06 5.17
CA GLU A 55 22.77 31.31 6.16
C GLU A 55 22.33 31.63 7.59
N LEU A 56 22.25 30.59 8.42
CA LEU A 56 22.20 30.72 9.87
C LEU A 56 23.62 30.89 10.40
N SER A 57 23.89 31.99 11.09
CA SER A 57 25.19 32.25 11.70
C SER A 57 25.07 32.67 13.16
N GLY A 58 26.05 32.24 13.95
CA GLY A 58 26.11 32.45 15.40
C GLY A 58 25.30 31.44 16.23
N GLY A 59 25.91 30.97 17.33
CA GLY A 59 25.26 30.13 18.35
C GLY A 59 25.47 28.62 18.22
N THR A 60 25.28 27.90 19.34
CA THR A 60 25.21 26.44 19.39
C THR A 60 23.72 26.05 19.36
N VAL A 61 23.31 25.19 18.42
CA VAL A 61 21.93 24.70 18.31
C VAL A 61 21.90 23.22 18.74
N THR A 62 21.05 22.89 19.71
CA THR A 62 20.77 21.50 20.11
C THR A 62 19.27 21.25 20.04
N GLY A 63 18.79 20.71 18.91
CA GLY A 63 17.42 20.22 18.65
C GLY A 63 16.50 21.16 17.85
N TRP A 64 15.71 20.64 16.90
CA TRP A 64 14.49 21.30 16.37
C TRP A 64 13.49 20.38 15.65
N ARG A 65 12.21 20.80 15.57
CA ARG A 65 11.14 20.34 14.66
C ARG A 65 10.05 21.42 14.57
N GLU A 66 9.33 21.57 13.45
CA GLU A 66 7.99 22.18 13.44
C GLU A 66 6.98 21.47 12.51
N THR A 67 5.70 21.67 12.84
CA THR A 67 4.52 20.87 12.48
C THR A 67 3.53 21.63 11.59
N GLU A 68 2.22 21.35 11.75
CA GLU A 68 1.13 21.24 10.76
C GLU A 68 0.83 22.42 9.81
N ALA A 69 1.60 23.52 9.84
CA ALA A 69 1.45 24.65 8.89
C ALA A 69 2.70 24.90 8.00
N GLY A 70 3.73 24.04 8.08
CA GLY A 70 4.90 24.02 7.18
C GLY A 70 5.94 25.11 7.49
N GLU A 71 7.09 24.85 8.12
CA GLU A 71 7.92 23.63 8.28
C GLU A 71 9.06 23.91 9.28
N LEU A 72 10.03 23.06 9.70
CA LEU A 72 10.58 21.76 9.21
C LEU A 72 11.19 20.98 10.43
N LYS A 73 11.56 19.68 10.29
CA LYS A 73 12.10 18.66 11.28
C LYS A 73 13.64 18.53 11.56
N PHE A 74 14.08 18.06 12.76
CA PHE A 74 15.32 17.27 13.05
C PHE A 74 15.28 16.38 14.33
N ASP A 75 15.69 15.11 14.24
CA ASP A 75 16.94 14.56 14.83
C ASP A 75 17.01 13.06 14.52
N VAL A 76 18.14 12.61 13.96
CA VAL A 76 18.42 11.20 13.63
C VAL A 76 19.29 10.65 14.75
N GLN A 77 18.75 9.77 15.60
CA GLN A 77 19.55 9.01 16.55
C GLN A 77 19.93 7.65 15.98
N GLY A 78 21.24 7.32 15.97
CA GLY A 78 21.68 5.92 15.83
C GLY A 78 22.87 5.61 14.91
N PHE A 79 23.65 6.56 14.39
CA PHE A 79 24.86 6.21 13.62
C PHE A 79 26.16 6.57 14.36
N SER A 80 27.11 5.62 14.38
CA SER A 80 28.47 5.81 14.85
C SER A 80 29.42 5.70 13.66
N VAL A 81 29.99 6.83 13.24
CA VAL A 81 31.15 6.84 12.33
C VAL A 81 32.37 7.29 13.13
N PRO A 82 33.47 6.52 13.16
CA PRO A 82 34.69 6.94 13.84
C PRO A 82 35.25 8.25 13.26
N VAL A 83 35.54 9.21 14.14
CA VAL A 83 35.95 10.61 13.89
C VAL A 83 37.28 10.77 13.10
N ALA A 84 37.91 9.69 12.64
CA ALA A 84 39.25 9.73 12.05
C ALA A 84 39.32 10.17 10.56
N THR A 85 38.19 10.37 9.88
CA THR A 85 38.15 10.70 8.44
C THR A 85 37.47 12.03 8.09
N PHE A 86 37.24 12.91 9.06
CA PHE A 86 36.64 14.22 8.79
C PHE A 86 37.70 15.23 8.32
N VAL A 87 37.79 15.48 7.01
CA VAL A 87 38.72 16.46 6.41
C VAL A 87 37.93 17.60 5.76
N GLY A 88 37.32 18.44 6.60
CA GLY A 88 36.65 19.67 6.19
C GLY A 88 35.15 19.54 5.94
N TRP A 89 34.46 20.67 6.09
CA TRP A 89 33.04 20.80 5.77
C TRP A 89 32.84 20.52 4.27
N ALA A 90 32.22 19.39 3.94
CA ALA A 90 31.43 19.30 2.73
C ALA A 90 30.13 20.07 3.00
N GLU A 91 29.68 20.87 2.05
CA GLU A 91 28.34 21.44 2.10
C GLU A 91 27.36 20.27 2.15
N THR A 92 26.88 19.88 3.33
CA THR A 92 25.89 18.81 3.46
C THR A 92 24.49 19.30 3.12
N ASN A 93 24.35 19.99 1.98
CA ASN A 93 23.17 19.84 1.15
C ASN A 93 23.24 18.54 0.32
N ASP A 94 24.11 17.59 0.68
CA ASP A 94 24.18 16.18 0.24
C ASP A 94 22.84 15.44 0.25
N ASN A 95 21.81 15.99 0.90
CA ASN A 95 20.47 15.47 0.71
C ASN A 95 19.99 15.68 -0.73
N GLU A 96 20.48 16.61 -1.53
CA GLU A 96 20.10 16.73 -2.95
C GLU A 96 20.68 15.60 -3.81
N GLY A 97 21.85 15.06 -3.46
CA GLY A 97 22.48 13.92 -4.17
C GLY A 97 21.94 12.57 -3.75
N ALA A 98 21.67 12.39 -2.45
CA ALA A 98 20.94 11.23 -1.92
C ALA A 98 19.46 11.28 -2.32
N ARG A 99 18.80 12.45 -2.32
CA ARG A 99 17.44 12.65 -2.84
C ARG A 99 17.39 12.50 -4.35
N SER A 100 18.33 13.01 -5.14
CA SER A 100 18.31 12.76 -6.59
C SER A 100 18.57 11.30 -6.96
N GLY A 101 19.15 10.51 -6.05
CA GLY A 101 19.32 9.06 -6.21
C GLY A 101 18.17 8.23 -5.64
N ILE A 102 17.43 8.75 -4.65
CA ILE A 102 16.23 8.14 -4.04
C ILE A 102 14.94 8.54 -4.76
N LEU A 103 14.92 9.72 -5.40
CA LEU A 103 13.81 10.19 -6.24
C LEU A 103 13.94 9.70 -7.68
N ALA A 104 15.00 8.95 -8.01
CA ALA A 104 15.25 8.43 -9.36
C ALA A 104 16.19 7.21 -9.36
N GLY A 105 15.70 6.12 -9.94
CA GLY A 105 16.44 4.86 -10.12
C GLY A 105 16.08 3.82 -9.07
N ALA A 106 16.45 2.56 -9.33
CA ALA A 106 16.12 1.43 -8.46
C ALA A 106 16.84 1.47 -7.10
N ASP A 107 16.10 1.41 -6.00
CA ASP A 107 16.59 1.50 -4.63
C ASP A 107 16.18 0.32 -3.74
N GLN A 108 16.87 0.18 -2.60
CA GLN A 108 16.52 -0.80 -1.57
C GLN A 108 16.32 -0.09 -0.22
N ILE A 109 15.13 -0.23 0.35
CA ILE A 109 14.73 0.39 1.61
C ILE A 109 14.27 -0.74 2.56
N THR A 110 14.96 -0.89 3.68
CA THR A 110 14.58 -1.85 4.72
C THR A 110 14.16 -1.10 5.98
N GLY A 111 12.95 -1.36 6.44
CA GLY A 111 12.33 -0.92 7.68
C GLY A 111 12.91 -1.62 8.91
N SER A 112 12.22 -1.45 10.02
CA SER A 112 12.65 -1.82 11.36
C SER A 112 11.75 -2.92 11.93
N ALA A 113 11.62 -2.97 13.25
CA ALA A 113 10.65 -3.84 13.94
C ALA A 113 9.53 -2.99 14.57
N PHE A 114 9.39 -1.75 14.10
CA PHE A 114 8.40 -0.78 14.52
C PHE A 114 7.74 -0.19 13.28
N ALA A 115 6.59 0.46 13.45
CA ALA A 115 5.90 1.14 12.38
C ALA A 115 6.79 2.10 11.57
N ASP A 116 6.90 1.84 10.27
CA ASP A 116 7.68 2.55 9.27
C ASP A 116 6.77 3.21 8.21
N ARG A 117 7.24 4.31 7.61
CA ARG A 117 6.62 4.92 6.43
C ARG A 117 7.66 5.12 5.33
N MET A 118 7.47 4.46 4.21
CA MET A 118 8.47 4.30 3.16
C MET A 118 7.89 4.60 1.77
N TRP A 119 8.70 5.27 0.94
CA TRP A 119 8.37 5.63 -0.44
C TRP A 119 9.58 5.31 -1.34
N GLY A 120 9.36 4.57 -2.44
CA GLY A 120 10.35 4.26 -3.48
C GLY A 120 10.56 5.40 -4.47
N TYR A 121 9.50 6.15 -4.78
CA TYR A 121 9.44 7.27 -5.73
C TYR A 121 9.53 6.87 -7.21
N ALA A 122 10.71 6.83 -7.81
CA ALA A 122 10.80 6.56 -9.23
C ALA A 122 11.96 5.61 -9.47
N GLY A 123 11.71 4.49 -10.14
CA GLY A 123 12.68 3.41 -10.22
C GLY A 123 12.00 2.09 -9.94
N ASN A 124 12.74 1.00 -10.06
CA ASN A 124 12.25 -0.32 -9.69
C ASN A 124 12.80 -0.61 -8.29
N ASP A 125 12.02 -0.35 -7.27
CA ASP A 125 12.45 -0.28 -5.88
C ASP A 125 12.15 -1.57 -5.13
N THR A 126 12.85 -1.80 -4.03
CA THR A 126 12.59 -2.89 -3.10
C THR A 126 12.37 -2.30 -1.71
N LEU A 127 11.17 -2.47 -1.17
CA LEU A 127 10.76 -2.00 0.15
C LEU A 127 10.42 -3.19 1.04
N GLU A 128 11.08 -3.31 2.19
CA GLU A 128 10.82 -4.35 3.20
C GLU A 128 10.43 -3.67 4.52
N GLY A 129 9.18 -3.82 5.00
CA GLY A 129 8.68 -3.21 6.25
C GLY A 129 9.33 -3.80 7.50
N GLY A 130 9.30 -5.13 7.58
CA GLY A 130 9.94 -5.88 8.65
C GLY A 130 8.91 -6.32 9.68
N GLY A 131 8.68 -5.52 10.72
CA GLY A 131 7.57 -5.78 11.62
C GLY A 131 7.07 -4.50 12.25
N GLY A 132 5.86 -4.54 12.80
CA GLY A 132 5.14 -3.33 13.18
C GLY A 132 4.16 -2.96 12.08
N GLN A 133 3.48 -1.84 12.22
CA GLN A 133 2.46 -1.42 11.25
C GLN A 133 3.06 -0.47 10.22
N ASP A 134 3.33 -0.98 9.02
CA ASP A 134 4.11 -0.26 8.03
C ASP A 134 3.24 0.32 6.90
N PHE A 135 3.71 1.43 6.35
CA PHE A 135 3.08 2.12 5.22
C PHE A 135 4.08 2.21 4.07
N LEU A 136 3.86 1.42 3.02
CA LEU A 136 4.79 1.24 1.91
C LEU A 136 4.18 1.77 0.62
N ARG A 137 4.93 2.60 -0.12
CA ARG A 137 4.54 3.13 -1.43
C ARG A 137 5.67 2.92 -2.44
N GLY A 138 5.45 2.11 -3.47
CA GLY A 138 6.39 1.95 -4.59
C GLY A 138 6.54 3.25 -5.38
N ASN A 139 5.42 3.71 -5.95
CA ASN A 139 5.23 4.88 -6.81
C ASN A 139 5.49 4.54 -8.28
N ASP A 140 6.47 5.14 -8.95
CA ASP A 140 6.71 4.93 -10.38
C ASP A 140 7.79 3.88 -10.63
N GLY A 141 7.47 2.79 -11.33
CA GLY A 141 8.37 1.74 -11.78
C GLY A 141 7.93 0.36 -11.31
N ASP A 142 8.62 -0.70 -11.73
CA ASP A 142 8.22 -2.07 -11.33
C ASP A 142 8.82 -2.38 -9.96
N ASP A 143 8.04 -2.24 -8.90
CA ASP A 143 8.47 -2.27 -7.51
C ASP A 143 8.25 -3.64 -6.84
N SER A 144 9.00 -3.91 -5.78
CA SER A 144 8.86 -5.09 -4.92
C SER A 144 8.64 -4.64 -3.47
N LEU A 145 7.45 -4.87 -2.93
CA LEU A 145 7.05 -4.47 -1.58
C LEU A 145 6.76 -5.71 -0.72
N SER A 146 7.27 -5.71 0.52
CA SER A 146 6.95 -6.71 1.54
C SER A 146 6.65 -6.01 2.86
N GLY A 147 5.47 -6.25 3.45
CA GLY A 147 5.03 -5.62 4.69
C GLY A 147 5.73 -6.25 5.88
N GLY A 148 5.53 -7.56 6.05
CA GLY A 148 6.26 -8.36 7.01
C GLY A 148 5.32 -8.90 8.08
N ALA A 149 5.20 -8.22 9.22
CA ALA A 149 4.38 -8.71 10.31
C ALA A 149 3.58 -7.59 10.95
N GLU A 150 2.33 -7.90 11.29
CA GLU A 150 1.30 -7.05 11.90
C GLU A 150 0.27 -6.54 10.89
N PHE A 151 0.05 -5.23 10.76
CA PHE A 151 -0.92 -4.70 9.79
C PHE A 151 -0.14 -3.76 8.90
N ASP A 152 -0.12 -4.04 7.62
CA ASP A 152 0.63 -3.24 6.66
C ASP A 152 -0.30 -2.65 5.59
N ASP A 153 0.03 -1.43 5.16
CA ASP A 153 -0.65 -0.72 4.06
C ASP A 153 0.35 -0.53 2.92
N LEU A 154 0.20 -1.34 1.86
CA LEU A 154 1.16 -1.45 0.75
C LEU A 154 0.50 -1.08 -0.56
N HIS A 155 1.08 -0.11 -1.28
CA HIS A 155 0.64 0.24 -2.63
C HIS A 155 1.82 0.27 -3.61
N GLY A 156 1.74 -0.52 -4.68
CA GLY A 156 2.69 -0.48 -5.81
C GLY A 156 2.63 0.85 -6.56
N ASN A 157 1.43 1.25 -6.98
CA ASN A 157 1.07 2.43 -7.77
C ASN A 157 1.27 2.29 -9.29
N ILE A 158 2.36 2.74 -9.90
CA ILE A 158 2.51 2.77 -11.36
C ILE A 158 3.66 1.85 -11.75
N GLY A 159 3.37 0.75 -12.44
CA GLY A 159 4.38 -0.25 -12.81
C GLY A 159 3.81 -1.65 -12.68
N ASN A 160 4.58 -2.67 -13.05
CA ASN A 160 4.20 -4.06 -12.80
C ASN A 160 4.82 -4.48 -11.47
N ASP A 161 4.06 -4.33 -10.40
CA ASP A 161 4.54 -4.43 -9.05
C ASP A 161 4.40 -5.85 -8.50
N THR A 162 5.28 -6.23 -7.57
CA THR A 162 5.12 -7.40 -6.72
C THR A 162 4.92 -6.96 -5.29
N VAL A 163 3.74 -7.21 -4.72
CA VAL A 163 3.37 -6.76 -3.38
C VAL A 163 2.93 -7.95 -2.54
N ASP A 164 3.54 -8.10 -1.37
CA ASP A 164 3.29 -9.19 -0.42
C ASP A 164 3.03 -8.59 0.96
N GLY A 165 1.80 -8.73 1.49
CA GLY A 165 1.43 -8.19 2.80
C GLY A 165 2.26 -8.84 3.91
N GLY A 166 2.25 -10.17 3.95
CA GLY A 166 3.09 -10.97 4.83
C GLY A 166 2.25 -11.68 5.88
N LEU A 167 2.45 -11.32 7.14
CA LEU A 167 1.70 -11.87 8.28
C LEU A 167 0.80 -10.81 8.88
N GLY A 168 -0.44 -11.21 9.14
CA GLY A 168 -1.45 -10.37 9.78
C GLY A 168 -2.40 -9.78 8.75
N THR A 169 -3.19 -8.78 9.15
CA THR A 169 -4.27 -8.26 8.30
C THR A 169 -3.70 -7.13 7.47
N ASP A 170 -3.62 -7.31 6.16
CA ASP A 170 -2.92 -6.39 5.28
C ASP A 170 -3.80 -5.76 4.21
N TRP A 171 -3.41 -4.56 3.78
CA TRP A 171 -4.01 -3.85 2.65
C TRP A 171 -3.00 -3.80 1.52
N VAL A 172 -3.26 -4.58 0.48
CA VAL A 172 -2.37 -4.82 -0.66
C VAL A 172 -3.01 -4.28 -1.93
N VAL A 173 -2.41 -3.24 -2.51
CA VAL A 173 -2.92 -2.59 -3.72
C VAL A 173 -1.84 -2.56 -4.80
N GLY A 174 -2.17 -3.07 -5.99
CA GLY A 174 -1.28 -3.05 -7.16
C GLY A 174 -1.19 -1.65 -7.75
N GLY A 175 -2.23 -1.22 -8.45
CA GLY A 175 -2.32 0.13 -9.00
C GLY A 175 -2.52 0.12 -10.51
N GLN A 176 -1.52 0.54 -11.27
CA GLN A 176 -1.53 0.57 -12.72
C GLN A 176 -0.38 -0.26 -13.26
N GLY A 177 -0.70 -1.39 -13.87
CA GLY A 177 0.24 -2.30 -14.49
C GLY A 177 -0.29 -3.72 -14.38
N ASN A 178 0.53 -4.71 -14.67
CA ASN A 178 0.13 -6.11 -14.43
C ASN A 178 0.83 -6.57 -13.15
N ASP A 179 0.10 -6.53 -12.05
CA ASP A 179 0.67 -6.69 -10.72
C ASP A 179 0.57 -8.14 -10.22
N LEU A 180 1.47 -8.50 -9.32
CA LEU A 180 1.46 -9.75 -8.58
C LEU A 180 1.25 -9.43 -7.09
N LEU A 181 0.06 -9.75 -6.59
CA LEU A 181 -0.38 -9.35 -5.25
C LEU A 181 -0.65 -10.57 -4.36
N ARG A 182 -0.20 -10.51 -3.11
CA ARG A 182 -0.49 -11.51 -2.07
C ARG A 182 -0.90 -10.83 -0.78
N GLY A 183 -2.03 -11.23 -0.19
CA GLY A 183 -2.42 -10.84 1.17
C GLY A 183 -1.44 -11.41 2.19
N GLY A 184 -1.41 -12.74 2.31
CA GLY A 184 -0.53 -13.45 3.22
C GLY A 184 -0.72 -14.96 3.14
N GLU A 185 0.00 -15.72 3.97
CA GLU A 185 -0.23 -17.17 4.14
C GLU A 185 -0.74 -17.52 5.55
N ASP A 186 -1.10 -16.54 6.38
CA ASP A 186 -1.73 -16.78 7.69
C ASP A 186 -3.25 -16.61 7.64
N ASP A 187 -3.96 -17.07 8.67
CA ASP A 187 -5.43 -17.10 8.75
C ASP A 187 -6.01 -15.72 9.12
N SER A 188 -5.46 -14.66 8.55
CA SER A 188 -5.82 -13.27 8.83
C SER A 188 -7.03 -12.83 7.99
N TYR A 189 -7.18 -11.54 7.76
CA TYR A 189 -8.20 -10.98 6.88
C TYR A 189 -7.43 -9.99 6.03
N ASP A 190 -7.33 -10.25 4.73
CA ASP A 190 -6.58 -9.39 3.84
C ASP A 190 -7.49 -8.69 2.82
N VAL A 191 -7.01 -7.53 2.36
CA VAL A 191 -7.63 -6.77 1.29
C VAL A 191 -6.65 -6.70 0.14
N VAL A 192 -6.96 -7.40 -0.96
CA VAL A 192 -6.11 -7.47 -2.15
C VAL A 192 -6.84 -6.84 -3.34
N TYR A 193 -6.26 -5.79 -3.92
CA TYR A 193 -6.88 -5.05 -5.03
C TYR A 193 -5.90 -4.74 -6.17
N GLY A 194 -6.12 -5.34 -7.34
CA GLY A 194 -5.30 -5.16 -8.56
C GLY A 194 -5.40 -3.76 -9.16
N ASN A 195 -6.63 -3.27 -9.33
CA ASN A 195 -6.99 -1.95 -9.84
C ASN A 195 -6.96 -1.81 -11.38
N LEU A 196 -5.84 -1.47 -12.02
CA LEU A 196 -5.77 -1.31 -13.48
C LEU A 196 -4.68 -2.19 -14.09
N GLY A 197 -5.07 -3.01 -15.06
CA GLY A 197 -4.20 -3.89 -15.83
C GLY A 197 -4.58 -5.34 -15.55
N ASN A 198 -3.79 -6.30 -16.06
CA ASN A 198 -4.10 -7.71 -15.94
C ASN A 198 -3.34 -8.29 -14.74
N ASP A 199 -4.00 -8.34 -13.60
CA ASP A 199 -3.39 -8.61 -12.31
C ASP A 199 -3.47 -10.09 -11.94
N THR A 200 -2.54 -10.52 -11.09
CA THR A 200 -2.60 -11.82 -10.42
C THR A 200 -2.72 -11.60 -8.92
N CYS A 201 -3.88 -11.89 -8.35
CA CYS A 201 -4.17 -11.63 -6.94
C CYS A 201 -4.35 -12.95 -6.18
N TYR A 202 -3.64 -13.07 -5.06
CA TYR A 202 -3.78 -14.15 -4.09
C TYR A 202 -4.27 -13.56 -2.76
N GLY A 203 -5.42 -14.03 -2.25
CA GLY A 203 -5.91 -13.69 -0.91
C GLY A 203 -4.99 -14.29 0.14
N GLY A 204 -5.08 -15.61 0.30
CA GLY A 204 -4.27 -16.33 1.28
C GLY A 204 -5.07 -17.44 1.96
N ASP A 205 -4.64 -17.82 3.15
CA ASP A 205 -5.57 -18.38 4.13
C ASP A 205 -6.29 -17.19 4.80
N GLY A 206 -7.41 -17.44 5.49
CA GLY A 206 -8.20 -16.36 6.08
C GLY A 206 -9.38 -15.95 5.22
N ALA A 207 -10.28 -15.13 5.77
CA ALA A 207 -11.50 -14.72 5.07
C ALA A 207 -11.27 -13.40 4.34
N ASP A 208 -10.93 -13.45 3.05
CA ASP A 208 -10.31 -12.32 2.37
C ASP A 208 -11.26 -11.52 1.49
N TRP A 209 -10.83 -10.30 1.17
CA TRP A 209 -11.44 -9.44 0.18
C TRP A 209 -10.52 -9.34 -1.03
N VAL A 210 -10.87 -10.03 -2.11
CA VAL A 210 -10.04 -10.09 -3.33
C VAL A 210 -10.75 -9.45 -4.51
N ARG A 211 -10.09 -8.47 -5.14
CA ARG A 211 -10.65 -7.70 -6.24
C ARG A 211 -9.63 -7.53 -7.37
N GLY A 212 -9.99 -7.95 -8.57
CA GLY A 212 -9.17 -7.78 -9.78
C GLY A 212 -9.09 -6.32 -10.18
N GLY A 213 -10.16 -5.79 -10.75
CA GLY A 213 -10.26 -4.39 -11.12
C GLY A 213 -10.58 -4.22 -12.60
N GLN A 214 -9.75 -3.54 -13.36
CA GLN A 214 -9.93 -3.40 -14.80
C GLN A 214 -8.83 -4.14 -15.54
N GLY A 215 -9.19 -5.16 -16.30
CA GLY A 215 -8.24 -5.97 -17.05
C GLY A 215 -8.72 -7.42 -17.03
N ASP A 216 -8.03 -8.30 -17.76
CA ASP A 216 -8.32 -9.73 -17.67
C ASP A 216 -7.47 -10.32 -16.54
N ASP A 217 -8.05 -10.46 -15.34
CA ASP A 217 -7.35 -10.79 -14.10
C ASP A 217 -7.34 -12.29 -13.77
N SER A 218 -6.39 -12.70 -12.94
CA SER A 218 -6.28 -14.05 -12.38
C SER A 218 -6.36 -13.99 -10.86
N LEU A 219 -7.47 -14.43 -10.28
CA LEU A 219 -7.75 -14.34 -8.85
C LEU A 219 -7.78 -15.72 -8.20
N SER A 220 -7.13 -15.86 -7.04
CA SER A 220 -7.20 -17.02 -6.16
C SER A 220 -7.42 -16.52 -4.74
N ALA A 221 -8.63 -16.68 -4.19
CA ALA A 221 -8.91 -16.17 -2.85
C ALA A 221 -8.30 -17.05 -1.75
N GLY A 222 -8.41 -18.37 -1.87
CA GLY A 222 -7.61 -19.30 -1.09
C GLY A 222 -8.43 -20.01 -0.02
N GLY A 223 -8.01 -19.98 1.24
CA GLY A 223 -8.66 -20.74 2.29
C GLY A 223 -9.48 -19.85 3.21
N GLY A 224 -10.81 -19.82 3.10
CA GLY A 224 -11.60 -18.95 3.93
C GLY A 224 -13.04 -18.84 3.48
N ALA A 225 -13.73 -17.79 3.93
CA ALA A 225 -15.03 -17.44 3.37
C ALA A 225 -14.88 -16.10 2.69
N ASP A 226 -14.57 -16.13 1.41
CA ASP A 226 -13.98 -14.99 0.72
C ASP A 226 -15.03 -14.15 -0.01
N TRP A 227 -14.71 -12.88 -0.20
CA TRP A 227 -15.47 -11.97 -1.04
C TRP A 227 -14.67 -11.61 -2.28
N ILE A 228 -15.19 -11.97 -3.45
CA ILE A 228 -14.42 -11.95 -4.69
C ILE A 228 -15.12 -11.14 -5.78
N TRP A 229 -14.39 -10.22 -6.40
CA TRP A 229 -14.80 -9.44 -7.56
C TRP A 229 -13.75 -9.54 -8.67
N GLY A 230 -14.11 -10.11 -9.82
CA GLY A 230 -13.32 -9.91 -11.05
C GLY A 230 -13.30 -8.44 -11.48
N ASP A 231 -14.44 -7.77 -11.29
CA ASP A 231 -14.74 -6.45 -11.84
C ASP A 231 -14.81 -6.44 -13.36
N ARG A 232 -14.09 -5.57 -14.06
CA ARG A 232 -14.23 -5.33 -15.50
C ARG A 232 -13.14 -6.09 -16.24
N GLY A 233 -13.54 -7.06 -17.04
CA GLY A 233 -12.66 -7.82 -17.89
C GLY A 233 -13.20 -9.22 -18.13
N ASN A 234 -12.33 -10.14 -18.51
CA ASN A 234 -12.68 -11.56 -18.55
C ASN A 234 -11.77 -12.30 -17.58
N ASP A 235 -12.23 -12.39 -16.34
CA ASP A 235 -11.38 -12.82 -15.24
C ASP A 235 -11.41 -14.34 -15.09
N THR A 236 -10.33 -14.89 -14.58
CA THR A 236 -10.25 -16.29 -14.15
C THR A 236 -10.16 -16.32 -12.64
N ILE A 237 -11.09 -17.04 -12.01
CA ILE A 237 -11.30 -16.97 -10.56
C ILE A 237 -11.30 -18.38 -9.96
N GLU A 238 -10.51 -18.56 -8.92
CA GLU A 238 -10.56 -19.70 -7.98
C GLU A 238 -10.96 -19.14 -6.61
N GLY A 239 -12.07 -19.64 -6.05
CA GLY A 239 -12.50 -19.27 -4.69
C GLY A 239 -11.63 -19.96 -3.65
N GLY A 240 -11.32 -21.24 -3.90
CA GLY A 240 -10.59 -22.09 -2.98
C GLY A 240 -11.52 -22.79 -2.00
N ALA A 241 -11.15 -22.82 -0.73
CA ALA A 241 -11.83 -23.63 0.28
C ALA A 241 -12.68 -22.76 1.21
N GLY A 242 -13.98 -22.99 1.21
CA GLY A 242 -14.91 -22.46 2.21
C GLY A 242 -16.12 -21.85 1.53
N ALA A 243 -16.75 -20.85 2.14
CA ALA A 243 -18.06 -20.37 1.68
C ALA A 243 -17.92 -19.04 0.96
N ASP A 244 -17.61 -19.08 -0.32
CA ASP A 244 -17.16 -17.90 -1.07
C ASP A 244 -18.30 -17.16 -1.76
N ILE A 245 -18.13 -15.85 -1.94
CA ILE A 245 -19.10 -15.00 -2.62
C ILE A 245 -18.47 -14.36 -3.85
N PHE A 246 -18.91 -14.81 -5.02
CA PHE A 246 -18.51 -14.26 -6.32
C PHE A 246 -19.47 -13.17 -6.75
N PHE A 247 -19.03 -11.92 -6.75
CA PHE A 247 -19.86 -10.79 -7.14
C PHE A 247 -19.79 -10.50 -8.63
N VAL A 248 -20.93 -10.13 -9.23
CA VAL A 248 -21.00 -9.72 -10.63
C VAL A 248 -22.01 -8.58 -10.84
N PHE A 249 -21.68 -7.66 -11.75
CA PHE A 249 -22.54 -6.56 -12.20
C PHE A 249 -22.61 -6.48 -13.72
N GLY A 250 -23.47 -5.61 -14.25
CA GLY A 250 -23.84 -5.62 -15.67
C GLY A 250 -22.70 -5.41 -16.68
N GLU A 251 -21.63 -4.72 -16.31
CA GLU A 251 -20.48 -4.41 -17.17
C GLU A 251 -19.20 -5.16 -16.75
N ALA A 252 -19.32 -6.20 -15.91
CA ALA A 252 -18.17 -6.96 -15.44
C ALA A 252 -17.41 -7.65 -16.59
N GLY A 253 -18.11 -8.11 -17.62
CA GLY A 253 -17.50 -8.87 -18.71
C GLY A 253 -17.75 -10.36 -18.52
N THR A 254 -16.82 -11.24 -18.89
CA THR A 254 -17.07 -12.71 -18.86
C THR A 254 -16.09 -13.44 -17.94
N ASP A 255 -16.54 -13.70 -16.72
CA ASP A 255 -15.70 -14.29 -15.68
C ASP A 255 -15.84 -15.80 -15.68
N ARG A 256 -14.76 -16.50 -15.34
CA ARG A 256 -14.69 -17.96 -15.29
C ARG A 256 -14.31 -18.40 -13.89
N VAL A 257 -15.27 -18.94 -13.15
CA VAL A 257 -15.04 -19.55 -11.84
C VAL A 257 -14.71 -21.02 -12.01
N LEU A 258 -13.51 -21.44 -11.62
CA LEU A 258 -12.96 -22.75 -11.97
C LEU A 258 -13.35 -23.88 -10.99
N ASP A 259 -13.59 -23.54 -9.72
CA ASP A 259 -13.70 -24.50 -8.62
C ASP A 259 -15.04 -24.48 -7.87
N PHE A 260 -15.95 -23.55 -8.21
CA PHE A 260 -17.26 -23.34 -7.57
C PHE A 260 -17.89 -24.61 -6.96
N ASN A 261 -18.17 -24.55 -5.67
CA ASN A 261 -18.67 -25.64 -4.86
C ASN A 261 -19.81 -25.22 -3.90
N ALA A 262 -21.05 -25.38 -4.39
CA ALA A 262 -22.25 -25.14 -3.58
C ALA A 262 -22.34 -25.99 -2.28
N ALA A 263 -21.56 -27.07 -2.14
CA ALA A 263 -21.54 -27.87 -0.92
C ALA A 263 -20.69 -27.23 0.19
N GLU A 264 -19.73 -26.38 -0.15
CA GLU A 264 -18.90 -25.62 0.81
C GLU A 264 -19.60 -24.32 1.23
N GLY A 265 -20.47 -23.80 0.36
CA GLY A 265 -21.32 -22.66 0.67
C GLY A 265 -21.28 -21.57 -0.39
N ASP A 266 -20.57 -21.80 -1.50
CA ASP A 266 -20.35 -20.83 -2.55
C ASP A 266 -21.63 -20.26 -3.14
N VAL A 267 -21.59 -18.96 -3.38
CA VAL A 267 -22.69 -18.20 -3.95
C VAL A 267 -22.21 -17.23 -5.01
N VAL A 268 -22.88 -17.22 -6.16
CA VAL A 268 -22.81 -16.11 -7.12
C VAL A 268 -23.80 -15.04 -6.68
N ARG A 269 -23.31 -13.81 -6.49
CA ARG A 269 -24.10 -12.65 -6.09
C ARG A 269 -24.16 -11.60 -7.20
N VAL A 270 -25.33 -11.46 -7.81
CA VAL A 270 -25.59 -10.39 -8.77
C VAL A 270 -25.93 -9.10 -8.03
N GLU A 271 -25.24 -8.01 -8.37
CA GLU A 271 -25.51 -6.69 -7.78
C GLU A 271 -26.96 -6.22 -7.98
N ALA A 272 -27.44 -5.43 -7.02
CA ALA A 272 -28.81 -4.91 -7.03
C ALA A 272 -29.10 -4.06 -8.27
N GLY A 273 -30.30 -4.21 -8.82
CA GLY A 273 -30.73 -3.45 -9.99
C GLY A 273 -30.40 -4.08 -11.35
N TYR A 274 -29.72 -5.22 -11.38
CA TYR A 274 -29.51 -5.99 -12.60
C TYR A 274 -30.44 -7.21 -12.68
N THR A 275 -31.06 -7.40 -13.84
CA THR A 275 -31.77 -8.66 -14.14
C THR A 275 -30.75 -9.76 -14.44
N TYR A 276 -31.03 -11.00 -14.06
CA TYR A 276 -30.14 -12.11 -14.36
C TYR A 276 -30.92 -13.39 -14.73
N SER A 277 -30.22 -14.31 -15.39
CA SER A 277 -30.73 -15.64 -15.71
C SER A 277 -29.59 -16.65 -15.64
N ALA A 278 -29.90 -17.91 -15.35
CA ALA A 278 -28.93 -19.00 -15.36
C ALA A 278 -29.34 -20.09 -16.34
N ALA A 279 -28.39 -20.62 -17.10
CA ALA A 279 -28.62 -21.69 -18.07
C ALA A 279 -27.45 -22.68 -18.10
N GLN A 280 -27.75 -23.94 -18.45
CA GLN A 280 -26.71 -24.93 -18.75
C GLN A 280 -26.21 -24.69 -20.19
N VAL A 281 -24.91 -24.52 -20.35
CA VAL A 281 -24.26 -24.36 -21.66
C VAL A 281 -23.14 -25.40 -21.78
N GLY A 282 -23.40 -26.49 -22.51
CA GLY A 282 -22.45 -27.60 -22.58
C GLY A 282 -22.20 -28.21 -21.19
N ALA A 283 -20.94 -28.21 -20.75
CA ALA A 283 -20.54 -28.74 -19.46
C ALA A 283 -20.59 -27.72 -18.31
N ASP A 284 -20.92 -26.46 -18.61
CA ASP A 284 -20.81 -25.34 -17.67
C ASP A 284 -22.19 -24.76 -17.33
N VAL A 285 -22.30 -24.11 -16.16
CA VAL A 285 -23.43 -23.22 -15.85
C VAL A 285 -23.03 -21.80 -16.17
N VAL A 286 -23.88 -21.08 -16.92
CA VAL A 286 -23.65 -19.68 -17.27
C VAL A 286 -24.75 -18.83 -16.65
N VAL A 287 -24.33 -17.88 -15.81
CA VAL A 287 -25.17 -16.79 -15.31
C VAL A 287 -25.00 -15.61 -16.25
N SER A 288 -26.08 -15.15 -16.88
CA SER A 288 -26.09 -13.95 -17.73
C SER A 288 -26.76 -12.79 -17.01
N VAL A 289 -26.08 -11.66 -16.94
CA VAL A 289 -26.50 -10.45 -16.23
C VAL A 289 -26.86 -9.35 -17.23
N GLY A 290 -27.91 -8.58 -16.93
CA GLY A 290 -28.32 -7.43 -17.73
C GLY A 290 -27.18 -6.41 -17.81
N GLY A 291 -26.84 -5.97 -19.01
CA GLY A 291 -25.62 -5.17 -19.27
C GLY A 291 -24.60 -5.91 -20.15
N GLY A 292 -24.69 -7.24 -20.20
CA GLY A 292 -23.88 -8.08 -21.09
C GLY A 292 -22.89 -8.99 -20.38
N ALA A 293 -22.68 -8.79 -19.07
CA ALA A 293 -21.79 -9.63 -18.28
C ALA A 293 -22.26 -11.08 -18.10
N GLN A 294 -21.31 -11.97 -17.88
CA GLN A 294 -21.51 -13.39 -17.65
C GLN A 294 -20.58 -13.91 -16.57
N VAL A 295 -21.07 -14.84 -15.75
CA VAL A 295 -20.24 -15.70 -14.89
C VAL A 295 -20.40 -17.14 -15.36
N VAL A 296 -19.29 -17.79 -15.69
CA VAL A 296 -19.22 -19.17 -16.15
C VAL A 296 -18.68 -20.04 -15.01
N LEU A 297 -19.54 -20.89 -14.44
CA LEU A 297 -19.15 -21.89 -13.45
C LEU A 297 -18.68 -23.14 -14.19
N VAL A 298 -17.36 -23.33 -14.24
CA VAL A 298 -16.72 -24.31 -15.11
C VAL A 298 -16.95 -25.74 -14.60
N GLY A 299 -17.37 -26.62 -15.50
CA GLY A 299 -17.62 -28.03 -15.20
C GLY A 299 -18.79 -28.28 -14.24
N ARG A 300 -19.62 -27.27 -13.96
CA ARG A 300 -20.78 -27.40 -13.09
C ARG A 300 -22.06 -27.72 -13.86
N THR A 301 -22.95 -28.44 -13.20
CA THR A 301 -24.30 -28.71 -13.73
C THR A 301 -25.36 -28.05 -12.88
N LEU A 302 -26.36 -27.42 -13.50
CA LEU A 302 -27.46 -26.75 -12.80
C LEU A 302 -28.18 -27.67 -11.82
N ALA A 303 -28.32 -28.95 -12.16
CA ALA A 303 -28.99 -29.94 -11.31
C ALA A 303 -28.22 -30.23 -10.01
N ALA A 304 -26.90 -29.98 -9.97
CA ALA A 304 -26.05 -30.25 -8.82
C ALA A 304 -25.93 -29.07 -7.86
N LEU A 305 -26.29 -27.84 -8.27
CA LEU A 305 -26.09 -26.64 -7.47
C LEU A 305 -27.16 -26.42 -6.39
N GLY A 306 -28.31 -27.10 -6.47
CA GLY A 306 -29.39 -26.97 -5.50
C GLY A 306 -30.02 -25.56 -5.47
N ASP A 307 -30.50 -25.16 -4.30
CA ASP A 307 -31.08 -23.83 -4.06
C ASP A 307 -30.06 -22.93 -3.35
N GLY A 308 -30.14 -21.61 -3.57
CA GLY A 308 -29.35 -20.62 -2.82
C GLY A 308 -27.96 -20.28 -3.39
N TRP A 309 -27.45 -21.04 -4.36
CA TRP A 309 -26.16 -20.78 -5.03
C TRP A 309 -26.11 -19.50 -5.88
N LEU A 310 -27.28 -18.96 -6.26
CA LEU A 310 -27.39 -17.73 -7.05
C LEU A 310 -28.37 -16.78 -6.36
N VAL A 311 -27.86 -15.63 -5.94
CA VAL A 311 -28.64 -14.60 -5.26
C VAL A 311 -28.47 -13.26 -5.97
N GLY A 312 -29.53 -12.46 -5.99
CA GLY A 312 -29.53 -11.16 -6.65
C GLY A 312 -30.93 -10.58 -6.70
N GLY A 313 -31.02 -9.26 -6.93
CA GLY A 313 -32.29 -8.52 -6.95
C GLY A 313 -32.22 -7.23 -6.17
#